data_AF-A0A948D786-F1
#
_entry.id   AF-A0A948D786-F1
#
_cell.length_a   1.000
_cell.length_b   1.000
_cell.length_c   1.000
_cell.angle_alpha   90.00
_cell.angle_beta   90.00
_cell.angle_gamma   90.00
#
_symmetry.space_group_name_H-M   'P 1'
#
loop_
_entity.id
_entity.type
_entity.pdbx_description
1 polymer ?
#
loop_
_entity_poly.entity_id
_entity_poly.type
_entity_poly.pdbx_seq_one_letter_code
_entity_poly.pdbx_strand_id
1 'polypeptide(L)' 'MAFYQKALEEFEEKYQLATKTFLKRFEAGEMGDEADYFDWYAFAKLLDRWRNTQSAIRSAIQ' A
#
# COMPACT_ATOMS: atom_id res chain seq x y z
N MET A 1 0.51 -7.03 9.58
CA MET A 1 1.19 -7.21 8.29
C MET A 1 0.36 -8.06 7.35
N ALA A 2 -0.01 -9.29 7.75
CA ALA A 2 -0.81 -10.20 6.94
C ALA A 2 -2.13 -9.59 6.43
N PHE A 3 -2.84 -8.83 7.28
CA PHE A 3 -4.06 -8.12 6.86
C PHE A 3 -3.79 -7.15 5.69
N TYR A 4 -2.84 -6.22 5.85
CA TYR A 4 -2.55 -5.24 4.80
C TYR A 4 -2.03 -5.91 3.53
N GLN A 5 -1.21 -6.95 3.63
CA GLN A 5 -0.75 -7.69 2.45
C GLN A 5 -1.92 -8.33 1.69
N LYS A 6 -2.80 -9.02 2.41
CA LYS A 6 -3.98 -9.64 1.83
C LYS A 6 -4.94 -8.61 1.21
N ALA A 7 -5.18 -7.50 1.89
CA ALA A 7 -6.03 -6.43 1.37
C ALA A 7 -5.46 -5.82 0.08
N LEU A 8 -4.14 -5.64 -0.01
CA LEU A 8 -3.50 -5.19 -1.24
C LEU A 8 -3.64 -6.21 -2.38
N GLU A 9 -3.46 -7.51 -2.09
CA GLU A 9 -3.67 -8.58 -3.07
C GLU A 9 -5.12 -8.58 -3.60
N GLU A 10 -6.11 -8.42 -2.72
CA GLU A 10 -7.53 -8.33 -3.10
C GLU A 10 -7.82 -7.12 -4.02
N PHE A 11 -7.18 -5.97 -3.77
CA PHE A 11 -7.30 -4.81 -4.66
C PHE A 11 -6.58 -5.01 -6.01
N GLU A 12 -5.38 -5.60 -5.99
CA GLU A 12 -4.63 -5.92 -7.20
C GLU A 12 -5.42 -6.86 -8.11
N GLU A 13 -6.09 -7.87 -7.54
CA GLU A 13 -6.98 -8.77 -8.25
C GLU A 13 -8.25 -8.06 -8.74
N LYS A 14 -8.92 -7.27 -7.89
CA LYS A 14 -10.16 -6.56 -8.25
C LYS A 14 -9.96 -5.60 -9.43
N TYR A 15 -8.86 -4.85 -9.41
CA TYR A 15 -8.59 -3.80 -10.39
C TYR A 15 -7.60 -4.22 -11.49
N GLN A 16 -7.08 -5.45 -11.43
CA GLN A 16 -6.06 -5.98 -12.34
C GLN A 16 -4.88 -5.03 -12.50
N LEU A 17 -4.45 -4.42 -11.40
CA LEU A 17 -3.47 -3.35 -11.36
C LEU A 17 -2.55 -3.54 -10.15
N ALA A 18 -1.24 -3.67 -10.38
CA ALA A 18 -0.28 -3.78 -9.28
C ALA A 18 -0.30 -2.52 -8.39
N THR A 19 -0.20 -2.70 -7.07
CA THR A 19 -0.24 -1.61 -6.07
C THR A 19 0.79 -0.52 -6.38
N LYS A 20 1.98 -0.89 -6.86
CA LYS A 20 3.03 0.07 -7.24
C LYS A 20 2.57 0.99 -8.39
N THR A 21 1.88 0.44 -9.38
CA THR A 21 1.36 1.20 -10.52
C THR A 21 0.16 2.04 -10.10
N PHE A 22 -0.72 1.47 -9.27
CA PHE A 22 -1.83 2.18 -8.65
C PHE A 22 -1.35 3.44 -7.92
N LEU A 23 -0.40 3.30 -6.99
CA LEU A 23 0.13 4.42 -6.20
C LEU A 23 0.66 5.54 -7.10
N LYS A 24 1.43 5.20 -8.14
CA LYS A 24 1.99 6.19 -9.07
C LYS A 24 0.90 7.01 -9.75
N ARG A 25 -0.17 6.34 -10.23
CA ARG A 25 -1.27 7.00 -10.95
C ARG A 25 -2.16 7.80 -9.99
N PHE A 26 -2.46 7.25 -8.83
CA PHE A 26 -3.29 7.90 -7.81
C PHE A 26 -2.63 9.19 -7.30
N GLU A 27 -1.33 9.16 -7.02
CA GLU A 27 -0.56 10.35 -6.62
C GLU A 27 -0.40 11.38 -7.74
N ALA A 28 -0.45 10.96 -9.00
CA ALA A 28 -0.45 11.85 -10.16
C ALA A 28 -1.82 12.49 -10.44
N GLY A 29 -2.87 12.11 -9.70
CA GLY A 29 -4.24 12.55 -9.97
C GLY A 29 -4.86 11.93 -11.23
N GLU A 30 -4.32 10.81 -11.70
CA GLU A 30 -4.75 10.09 -12.91
C GLU A 30 -5.82 9.02 -12.61
N MET A 31 -6.27 8.92 -11.36
CA MET A 31 -7.26 7.95 -10.90
C MET A 31 -8.52 8.67 -10.42
N GLY A 32 -9.65 7.95 -10.38
CA GLY A 32 -10.90 8.45 -9.83
C GLY A 32 -10.89 8.62 -8.32
N ASP A 33 -12.07 8.85 -7.76
CA ASP A 33 -12.35 9.09 -6.34
C ASP A 33 -13.13 7.95 -5.67
N GLU A 34 -13.00 6.73 -6.21
CA GLU A 34 -13.59 5.54 -5.62
C GLU A 34 -13.10 5.34 -4.19
N ALA A 35 -14.01 5.03 -3.26
CA ALA A 35 -13.68 4.81 -1.84
C ALA A 35 -12.55 3.78 -1.67
N ASP A 36 -12.57 2.70 -2.46
CA ASP A 36 -11.53 1.69 -2.52
C ASP A 36 -10.13 2.25 -2.79
N TYR A 37 -9.99 3.30 -3.60
CA TYR A 37 -8.68 3.87 -3.91
C TYR A 37 -8.05 4.54 -2.69
N PHE A 38 -8.87 5.20 -1.86
CA PHE A 38 -8.40 5.77 -0.61
C PHE A 38 -7.95 4.69 0.38
N ASP A 39 -8.72 3.61 0.51
CA ASP A 39 -8.37 2.47 1.35
C ASP A 39 -7.10 1.77 0.84
N TRP A 40 -7.01 1.51 -0.45
CA TRP A 40 -5.84 0.91 -1.09
C TRP A 40 -4.58 1.76 -0.86
N TYR A 41 -4.68 3.07 -1.08
CA TYR A 41 -3.59 4.01 -0.83
C TYR A 41 -3.17 3.99 0.64
N ALA A 42 -4.13 4.10 1.56
CA ALA A 42 -3.86 4.11 3.00
C ALA A 42 -3.17 2.81 3.45
N PHE A 43 -3.67 1.66 3.04
CA PHE A 43 -3.10 0.35 3.42
C PHE A 43 -1.69 0.16 2.87
N ALA A 44 -1.44 0.58 1.63
CA ALA A 44 -0.11 0.53 1.03
C ALA A 44 0.89 1.40 1.80
N LYS A 45 0.52 2.65 2.15
CA LYS A 45 1.38 3.56 2.91
C LYS A 45 1.61 3.08 4.35
N LEU A 46 0.59 2.54 5.01
CA LEU A 46 0.73 2.00 6.36
C LEU A 46 1.66 0.77 6.40
N LEU A 47 1.53 -0.12 5.42
CA LEU A 47 2.40 -1.30 5.30
C LEU A 47 3.86 -0.89 5.07
N ASP A 48 4.11 0.08 4.19
CA ASP A 48 5.45 0.61 3.94
C ASP A 48 6.07 1.24 5.19
N ARG A 49 5.33 2.14 5.87
CA ARG A 49 5.78 2.78 7.11
C ARG A 49 6.12 1.77 8.19
N TRP A 50 5.29 0.73 8.35
CA TRP A 50 5.59 -0.31 9.34
C TRP A 50 6.87 -1.07 9.00
N ARG A 51 7.05 -1.48 7.74
CA ARG A 51 8.26 -2.19 7.29
C ARG A 51 9.50 -1.35 7.55
N ASN A 52 9.44 -0.06 7.25
CA ASN A 52 10.53 0.89 7.49
C ASN A 52 10.83 1.04 8.99
N THR A 53 9.78 1.18 9.82
CA THR A 53 9.92 1.27 11.28
C THR A 53 10.54 0.00 11.86
N GLN A 54 10.04 -1.17 11.45
CA GLN A 54 10.56 -2.46 11.89
C GLN A 54 12.01 -2.68 11.46
N SER A 55 12.39 -2.20 10.27
CA SER A 55 13.78 -2.21 9.81
C SER A 55 14.68 -1.34 10.68
N ALA A 56 14.27 -0.11 10.96
CA ALA A 56 15.03 0.82 11.79
C ALA A 56 15.25 0.29 13.21
N ILE A 57 14.21 -0.29 13.82
CA ILE A 57 14.30 -0.90 15.16
C ILE A 57 15.32 -2.06 15.15
N ARG A 58 15.28 -2.94 14.15
CA ARG A 58 16.25 -4.05 14.05
C ARG A 58 17.68 -3.56 13.94
N SER A 59 17.92 -2.55 13.10
CA SER A 59 19.26 -1.98 12.91
C SER A 59 19.80 -1.28 14.15
N ALA A 60 18.94 -0.83 15.06
CA ALA A 60 19.36 -0.18 16.31
C ALA A 60 19.69 -1.17 17.45
N ILE A 61 19.30 -2.44 17.32
CA ILE A 61 19.52 -3.50 18.32
C ILE A 61 20.72 -4.38 17.96
N GLN A 62 21.17 -4.36 16.69
CA GLN A 62 22.44 -4.98 16.25
C GLN A 62 23.61 -4.02 16.41
#